data_AF-A0A9X1SZV5-F1
#
_entry.id   AF-A0A9X1SZV5-F1
#
_cell.length_a   1.000
_cell.length_b   1.000
_cell.length_c   1.000
_cell.angle_alpha   90.00
_cell.angle_beta   90.00
_cell.angle_gamma   90.00
#
_symmetry.space_group_name_H-M   'P 1'
#
loop_
_entity.id
_entity.type
_entity.pdbx_description
1 polymer ?
#
loop_
_entity_poly.entity_id
_entity_poly.type
_entity_poly.pdbx_seq_one_letter_code
_entity_poly.pdbx_strand_id
1 'polypeptide(L)'
;MAAAQAGYSGTPLPRKLGFKPGMTAAFIALPESLAALSASVDFAACDRLPSWEAIRETEKVYDAIHAFTIARAEIENELSGLQDRITPDGMIWISWPKKASKVRTDVTEDVVRAAALGLDLVDVKVAAIDAIWSGLKLVIRKDRRKERTDGSHG
;
A
#
# COMPACT_ATOMS: atom_id res chain seq x y z
N MET A 1 26.73 -1.29 6.39
CA MET A 1 27.05 -0.04 5.67
C MET A 1 25.75 0.76 5.50
N ALA A 2 25.77 2.01 5.98
CA ALA A 2 24.78 3.09 5.81
C ALA A 2 23.32 2.83 6.20
N ALA A 3 23.02 2.95 7.50
CA ALA A 3 21.69 3.36 7.96
C ALA A 3 21.53 4.86 7.63
N ALA A 4 20.77 5.18 6.59
CA ALA A 4 20.43 6.55 6.27
C ALA A 4 19.35 7.04 7.24
N GLN A 5 19.80 7.79 8.25
CA GLN A 5 19.00 8.58 9.16
C GLN A 5 18.10 9.56 8.36
N ALA A 6 16.81 9.28 8.25
CA ALA A 6 15.83 10.24 7.76
C ALA A 6 15.17 10.97 8.96
N GLY A 7 15.87 11.97 9.53
CA GLY A 7 15.19 13.12 10.16
C GLY A 7 14.84 14.11 9.04
N TYR A 8 13.73 14.86 9.01
CA TYR A 8 12.96 15.53 10.04
C TYR A 8 11.53 15.78 9.52
N SER A 9 10.52 15.76 10.41
CA SER A 9 9.32 16.63 10.42
C SER A 9 8.07 15.92 11.00
N GLY A 10 7.90 16.03 12.32
CA GLY A 10 6.61 16.23 12.99
C GLY A 10 5.70 15.02 13.25
N THR A 11 5.78 13.94 12.47
CA THR A 11 4.92 12.77 12.70
C THR A 11 5.63 11.50 12.24
N PRO A 12 5.72 10.43 13.05
CA PRO A 12 6.34 9.18 12.63
C PRO A 12 5.77 8.72 11.28
N LEU A 13 6.62 8.28 10.35
CA LEU A 13 6.19 7.77 9.03
C LEU A 13 4.95 6.85 9.11
N PRO A 14 4.81 5.93 10.09
CA PRO A 14 3.61 5.10 10.21
C PRO A 14 2.33 5.92 10.42
N ARG A 15 2.36 6.99 11.20
CA ARG A 15 1.22 7.90 11.35
C ARG A 15 0.91 8.66 10.06
N LYS A 16 1.94 9.00 9.28
CA LYS A 16 1.77 9.59 7.94
C LYS A 16 1.12 8.59 6.98
N LEU A 17 1.48 7.31 7.06
CA LEU A 17 0.83 6.23 6.31
C LEU A 17 -0.59 5.96 6.82
N GLY A 18 -0.89 6.36 8.05
CA GLY A 18 -2.19 6.14 8.69
C GLY A 18 -2.28 4.76 9.35
N PHE A 19 -1.14 4.10 9.57
CA PHE A 19 -1.06 2.87 10.34
C PHE A 19 -1.37 3.14 11.81
N LYS A 20 -2.17 2.26 12.39
CA LYS A 20 -2.63 2.33 13.78
C LYS A 20 -2.42 0.99 14.47
N PRO A 21 -2.16 0.98 15.79
CA PRO A 21 -2.13 -0.26 16.55
C PRO A 21 -3.43 -1.06 16.38
N GLY A 22 -3.31 -2.38 16.35
CA GLY A 22 -4.45 -3.29 16.17
C GLY A 22 -4.95 -3.45 14.73
N MET A 23 -4.37 -2.76 13.75
CA MET A 23 -4.67 -3.01 12.34
C MET A 23 -4.09 -4.33 11.86
N THR A 24 -4.77 -4.98 10.92
CA THR A 24 -4.21 -6.09 10.13
C THR A 24 -3.57 -5.53 8.87
N ALA A 25 -2.27 -5.69 8.71
CA ALA A 25 -1.51 -5.13 7.59
C ALA A 25 -0.85 -6.21 6.72
N ALA A 26 -0.77 -5.96 5.42
CA ALA A 26 0.04 -6.75 4.50
C ALA A 26 1.09 -5.87 3.81
N PHE A 27 2.33 -6.32 3.80
CA PHE A 27 3.41 -5.69 3.06
C PHE A 27 3.83 -6.57 1.89
N ILE A 28 3.74 -6.06 0.67
CA ILE A 28 3.96 -6.82 -0.56
C ILE A 28 5.24 -6.34 -1.23
N ALA A 29 6.13 -7.28 -1.55
CA ALA A 29 7.46 -7.01 -2.12
C ALA A 29 8.25 -5.96 -1.31
N LEU A 30 8.09 -5.97 0.02
CA LEU A 30 8.73 -5.01 0.93
C LEU A 30 10.26 -5.06 0.81
N PRO A 31 10.91 -3.97 0.37
CA PRO A 31 12.37 -3.93 0.28
C PRO A 31 13.01 -4.13 1.65
N GLU A 32 14.13 -4.84 1.72
CA GLU A 32 14.84 -5.09 3.00
C GLU A 32 15.22 -3.79 3.72
N SER A 33 15.61 -2.77 2.96
CA SER A 33 15.90 -1.41 3.49
C SER A 33 14.72 -0.78 4.25
N LEU A 34 13.49 -1.23 3.99
CA LEU A 34 12.26 -0.77 4.62
C LEU A 34 11.62 -1.83 5.53
N ALA A 35 12.33 -2.92 5.85
CA ALA A 35 11.79 -3.99 6.70
C ALA A 35 11.30 -3.50 8.07
N ALA A 36 11.83 -2.39 8.58
CA ALA A 36 11.37 -1.78 9.82
C ALA A 36 9.90 -1.29 9.75
N LEU A 37 9.33 -1.05 8.56
CA LEU A 37 7.93 -0.64 8.41
C LEU A 37 6.96 -1.69 8.93
N SER A 38 7.23 -2.98 8.72
CA SER A 38 6.34 -4.05 9.18
C SER A 38 6.30 -4.19 10.70
N ALA A 39 7.32 -3.68 11.41
CA ALA A 39 7.37 -3.64 12.87
C ALA A 39 7.19 -2.22 13.43
N SER A 40 6.75 -1.28 12.59
CA SER A 40 6.69 0.15 12.96
C SER A 40 5.51 0.52 13.85
N VAL A 41 4.51 -0.36 13.91
CA VAL A 41 3.29 -0.25 14.71
C VAL A 41 2.96 -1.64 15.25
N ASP A 42 2.31 -1.70 16.41
CA ASP A 42 1.80 -2.93 16.99
C ASP A 42 0.54 -3.40 16.24
N PHE A 43 0.75 -3.96 15.05
CA PHE A 43 -0.30 -4.52 14.20
C PHE A 43 -0.89 -5.77 14.87
N ALA A 44 -2.21 -5.95 14.76
CA ALA A 44 -2.85 -7.19 15.24
C ALA A 44 -2.37 -8.40 14.44
N ALA A 45 -2.16 -8.21 13.14
CA ALA A 45 -1.51 -9.17 12.26
C ALA A 45 -0.72 -8.42 11.19
N CYS A 46 0.45 -8.93 10.83
CA CYS A 46 1.30 -8.35 9.80
C CYS A 46 1.85 -9.46 8.89
N ASP A 47 1.32 -9.54 7.67
CA ASP A 47 1.78 -10.51 6.68
C ASP A 47 2.79 -9.85 5.72
N ARG A 48 3.84 -10.58 5.36
CA ARG A 48 4.83 -10.16 4.36
C ARG A 48 4.77 -11.08 3.17
N LEU A 49 4.34 -10.54 2.03
CA LEU A 49 4.21 -11.29 0.79
C LEU A 49 5.39 -10.94 -0.13
N PRO A 50 6.00 -11.93 -0.80
CA PRO A 50 7.17 -11.71 -1.65
C PRO A 50 6.81 -11.01 -2.97
N SER A 51 5.59 -11.18 -3.47
CA SER A 51 5.13 -10.68 -4.77
C SER A 51 3.66 -10.26 -4.73
N TRP A 52 3.22 -9.47 -5.71
CA TRP A 52 1.86 -8.97 -5.80
C TRP A 52 0.83 -10.09 -6.00
N GLU A 53 1.12 -11.08 -6.83
CA GLU A 53 0.25 -12.24 -7.07
C GLU A 53 -0.08 -13.04 -5.80
N ALA A 54 0.85 -13.10 -4.84
CA ALA A 54 0.67 -13.84 -3.58
C ALA A 54 -0.49 -13.30 -2.73
N ILE A 55 -0.96 -12.06 -2.99
CA ILE A 55 -2.14 -11.51 -2.31
C ILE A 55 -3.43 -12.24 -2.71
N ARG A 56 -3.45 -12.91 -3.87
CA ARG A 56 -4.63 -13.62 -4.34
C ARG A 56 -4.80 -14.95 -3.62
N GLU A 57 -3.69 -15.54 -3.20
CA GLU A 57 -3.64 -16.81 -2.47
C GLU A 57 -4.02 -16.68 -0.99
N THR A 58 -3.96 -15.47 -0.42
CA THR A 58 -4.43 -15.24 0.94
C THR A 58 -5.93 -15.05 0.98
N GLU A 59 -6.61 -15.70 1.93
CA GLU A 59 -8.03 -15.48 2.20
C GLU A 59 -8.28 -14.31 3.17
N LYS A 60 -7.22 -13.75 3.75
CA LYS A 60 -7.33 -12.69 4.75
C LYS A 60 -7.68 -11.35 4.10
N VAL A 61 -8.36 -10.53 4.89
CA VAL A 61 -8.67 -9.13 4.57
C VAL A 61 -7.86 -8.24 5.51
N TYR A 62 -7.31 -7.16 4.96
CA TYR A 62 -6.39 -6.26 5.65
C TYR A 62 -7.00 -4.85 5.79
N ASP A 63 -6.69 -4.18 6.89
CA ASP A 63 -6.98 -2.74 7.07
C ASP A 63 -6.03 -1.87 6.26
N ALA A 64 -4.80 -2.36 6.06
CA ALA A 64 -3.77 -1.65 5.33
C ALA A 64 -2.93 -2.62 4.48
N ILE A 65 -2.92 -2.43 3.17
CA ILE A 65 -1.97 -3.09 2.28
C ILE A 65 -0.92 -2.06 1.86
N HIS A 66 0.37 -2.41 1.93
CA HIS A 66 1.45 -1.58 1.44
C HIS A 66 2.29 -2.38 0.45
N ALA A 67 2.07 -2.10 -0.84
CA ALA A 67 2.70 -2.81 -1.94
C ALA A 67 3.81 -1.96 -2.58
N PHE A 68 4.93 -2.59 -2.88
CA PHE A 68 6.09 -1.97 -3.50
C PHE A 68 6.30 -2.57 -4.89
N THR A 69 6.56 -1.74 -5.89
CA THR A 69 6.78 -2.21 -7.25
C THR A 69 7.64 -1.24 -8.04
N ILE A 70 8.36 -1.78 -9.01
CA ILE A 70 9.07 -1.00 -10.02
C ILE A 70 8.49 -1.19 -11.42
N ALA A 71 7.47 -2.05 -11.56
CA ALA A 71 6.91 -2.52 -12.81
C ALA A 71 5.42 -2.17 -12.90
N ARG A 72 5.05 -1.36 -13.90
CA ARG A 72 3.65 -0.93 -14.11
C ARG A 72 2.69 -2.11 -14.29
N ALA A 73 3.17 -3.18 -14.91
CA ALA A 73 2.39 -4.38 -15.20
C ALA A 73 1.89 -5.06 -13.92
N GLU A 74 2.65 -5.02 -12.81
CA GLU A 74 2.20 -5.57 -11.53
C GLU A 74 1.00 -4.79 -11.00
N ILE A 75 0.99 -3.46 -11.16
CA ILE A 75 -0.13 -2.62 -10.75
C ILE A 75 -1.35 -2.90 -11.64
N GLU A 76 -1.17 -2.91 -12.96
CA GLU A 76 -2.26 -3.10 -13.90
C GLU A 76 -2.95 -4.46 -13.74
N ASN A 77 -2.19 -5.51 -13.41
CA ASN A 77 -2.73 -6.87 -13.29
C ASN A 77 -3.22 -7.22 -11.88
N GLU A 78 -2.54 -6.75 -10.82
CA GLU A 78 -2.77 -7.25 -9.46
C GLU A 78 -3.45 -6.24 -8.53
N LEU A 79 -3.63 -4.98 -8.94
CA LEU A 79 -4.28 -3.96 -8.10
C LEU A 79 -5.73 -4.31 -7.73
N SER A 80 -6.46 -4.97 -8.64
CA SER A 80 -7.81 -5.49 -8.34
C SER A 80 -7.79 -6.51 -7.21
N GLY A 81 -6.79 -7.40 -7.20
CA GLY A 81 -6.56 -8.36 -6.11
C GLY A 81 -6.30 -7.66 -4.78
N LEU A 82 -5.55 -6.54 -4.78
CA LEU A 82 -5.36 -5.75 -3.56
C LEU A 82 -6.67 -5.14 -3.07
N GLN A 83 -7.51 -4.63 -3.98
CA GLN A 83 -8.82 -4.08 -3.63
C GLN A 83 -9.71 -5.12 -2.94
N ASP A 84 -9.72 -6.36 -3.43
CA ASP A 84 -10.58 -7.41 -2.87
C ASP A 84 -10.09 -7.93 -1.52
N ARG A 85 -8.83 -7.67 -1.16
CA ARG A 85 -8.24 -8.04 0.14
C ARG A 85 -8.17 -6.89 1.13
N ILE A 86 -8.82 -5.75 0.90
CA ILE A 86 -8.95 -4.71 1.94
C ILE A 86 -10.35 -4.63 2.53
N THR A 87 -10.43 -4.22 3.79
CA THR A 87 -11.71 -3.89 4.42
C THR A 87 -12.35 -2.69 3.69
N PRO A 88 -13.68 -2.49 3.77
CA PRO A 88 -14.34 -1.36 3.13
C PRO A 88 -13.74 0.01 3.51
N ASP A 89 -13.29 0.15 4.76
CA ASP A 89 -12.61 1.35 5.28
C ASP A 89 -11.08 1.26 5.25
N GLY A 90 -10.55 0.19 4.67
CA GLY A 90 -9.14 -0.08 4.53
C GLY A 90 -8.45 0.84 3.54
N MET A 91 -7.14 0.67 3.43
CA MET A 91 -6.31 1.47 2.54
C MET A 91 -5.23 0.65 1.86
N ILE A 92 -4.91 1.05 0.63
CA ILE A 92 -3.81 0.49 -0.14
C ILE A 92 -2.78 1.59 -0.36
N TRP A 93 -1.54 1.31 -0.04
CA TRP A 93 -0.39 2.14 -0.35
C TRP A 93 0.40 1.48 -1.46
N ILE A 94 0.50 2.14 -2.60
CA ILE A 94 1.32 1.66 -3.72
C ILE A 94 2.56 2.53 -3.75
N SER A 95 3.72 1.89 -3.59
CA SER A 95 5.01 2.57 -3.54
C SER A 95 5.90 2.20 -4.71
N TRP A 96 6.49 3.22 -5.31
CA TRP A 96 7.41 3.10 -6.43
C TRP A 96 8.65 3.96 -6.21
N PRO A 97 9.79 3.62 -6.83
CA PRO A 97 10.98 4.45 -6.75
C PRO A 97 10.75 5.80 -7.43
N LYS A 98 11.17 6.87 -6.77
CA LYS A 98 11.20 8.22 -7.32
C LYS A 98 12.11 8.24 -8.54
N LYS A 99 11.75 9.05 -9.54
CA LYS A 99 12.58 9.27 -10.74
C LYS A 99 14.02 9.70 -10.40
N ALA A 100 14.21 10.43 -9.29
CA ALA A 100 15.51 10.89 -8.82
C ALA A 100 16.39 9.80 -8.16
N SER A 101 15.83 8.63 -7.83
CA SER A 101 16.51 7.56 -7.09
C SER A 101 17.50 6.73 -7.93
N LYS A 102 17.60 7.00 -9.24
CA LYS A 102 18.38 6.23 -10.23
C LYS A 102 17.96 4.75 -10.40
N VAL A 103 16.91 4.32 -9.72
CA VAL A 103 16.30 2.99 -9.96
C VAL A 103 15.47 3.06 -11.23
N ARG A 104 15.69 2.12 -12.17
CA ARG A 104 14.87 2.01 -13.37
C ARG A 104 13.48 1.51 -12.97
N THR A 105 12.47 2.33 -13.20
CA THR A 105 11.06 2.00 -13.03
C THR A 105 10.26 2.62 -14.16
N ASP A 106 9.20 1.94 -14.58
CA ASP A 106 8.18 2.46 -15.49
C ASP A 106 6.91 2.90 -14.76
N VAL A 107 6.95 2.94 -13.42
CA VAL A 107 5.84 3.34 -12.56
C VAL A 107 5.94 4.83 -12.24
N THR A 108 4.82 5.52 -12.42
CA THR A 108 4.63 6.91 -12.01
C THR A 108 3.33 7.05 -11.21
N GLU A 109 3.12 8.22 -10.61
CA GLU A 109 1.84 8.53 -9.95
C GLU A 109 0.66 8.37 -10.92
N ASP A 110 0.82 8.82 -12.17
CA ASP A 110 -0.20 8.73 -13.21
C ASP A 110 -0.57 7.28 -13.55
N VAL A 111 0.42 6.38 -13.60
CA VAL A 111 0.20 4.94 -13.82
C VAL A 111 -0.69 4.38 -12.71
N VAL A 112 -0.37 4.69 -11.46
CA VAL A 112 -1.14 4.20 -10.31
C VAL A 112 -2.57 4.76 -10.33
N ARG A 113 -2.72 6.06 -10.61
CA ARG A 113 -4.04 6.71 -10.72
C ARG A 113 -4.85 6.09 -11.85
N ALA A 114 -4.24 5.89 -13.03
CA ALA A 114 -4.90 5.31 -14.18
C ALA A 114 -5.42 3.89 -13.90
N ALA A 115 -4.60 3.06 -13.24
CA ALA A 115 -5.03 1.71 -12.84
C ALA A 115 -6.18 1.77 -11.80
N ALA A 116 -6.14 2.71 -10.86
CA ALA A 116 -7.19 2.89 -9.86
C ALA A 116 -8.53 3.36 -10.47
N LEU A 117 -8.52 4.14 -11.57
CA LEU A 117 -9.74 4.63 -12.23
C LEU A 117 -10.64 3.51 -12.76
N GLY A 118 -10.05 2.38 -13.17
CA GLY A 118 -10.80 1.20 -13.62
C GLY A 118 -11.41 0.39 -12.47
N LEU A 119 -11.14 0.78 -11.23
CA LEU A 119 -11.51 0.07 -10.01
C LEU A 119 -12.37 0.98 -9.11
N ASP A 120 -12.82 0.45 -7.98
CA ASP A 120 -13.57 1.23 -6.97
C ASP A 120 -12.63 2.01 -6.04
N LEU A 121 -11.39 2.25 -6.47
CA LEU A 121 -10.35 2.93 -5.71
C LEU A 121 -10.28 4.41 -6.08
N VAL A 122 -10.09 5.24 -5.06
CA VAL A 122 -9.78 6.67 -5.23
C VAL A 122 -8.47 6.99 -4.52
N ASP A 123 -7.67 7.82 -5.16
CA ASP A 123 -6.49 8.37 -4.52
C ASP A 123 -6.89 9.39 -3.46
N VAL A 124 -6.11 9.42 -2.38
CA VAL A 124 -6.33 10.29 -1.22
C VAL A 124 -5.17 11.24 -1.04
N LYS A 125 -3.95 10.69 -1.06
CA LYS A 125 -2.73 11.48 -0.85
C LYS A 125 -1.52 10.74 -1.35
N VAL A 126 -0.52 11.50 -1.79
CA VAL A 126 0.82 11.02 -2.06
C VAL A 126 1.74 11.37 -0.88
N ALA A 127 2.67 10.48 -0.55
CA ALA A 127 3.66 10.69 0.49
C ALA A 127 5.01 10.06 0.12
N ALA A 128 6.10 10.78 0.36
CA ALA A 128 7.43 10.16 0.39
C ALA A 128 7.50 9.16 1.55
N ILE A 129 7.87 7.91 1.24
CA ILE A 129 8.14 6.85 2.21
C ILE A 129 9.54 7.05 2.79
N ASP A 130 10.52 7.19 1.91
CA ASP A 130 11.91 7.51 2.27
C ASP A 130 12.56 8.36 1.15
N ALA A 131 13.89 8.35 1.06
CA ALA A 131 14.63 9.04 0.00
C ALA A 131 14.40 8.44 -1.40
N ILE A 132 14.08 7.15 -1.47
CA ILE A 132 13.99 6.37 -2.72
C ILE A 132 12.55 6.21 -3.17
N TRP A 133 11.63 5.87 -2.27
CA TRP A 133 10.27 5.45 -2.53
C TRP A 133 9.27 6.57 -2.28
N SER A 134 8.37 6.77 -3.23
CA SER A 134 7.12 7.52 -3.07
C SER A 134 5.97 6.55 -2.98
N GLY A 135 4.94 6.89 -2.21
CA GLY A 135 3.71 6.10 -2.09
C GLY A 135 2.46 6.91 -2.36
N LEU A 136 1.50 6.32 -3.06
CA LEU A 136 0.14 6.84 -3.23
C LEU A 136 -0.82 6.02 -2.37
N LYS A 137 -1.63 6.72 -1.57
CA LYS A 137 -2.71 6.12 -0.80
C LYS A 137 -3.97 6.06 -1.65
N LEU A 138 -4.48 4.84 -1.84
CA LEU A 138 -5.77 4.54 -2.41
C LEU A 138 -6.72 4.02 -1.33
N VAL A 139 -8.01 4.31 -1.46
CA VAL A 139 -9.08 3.76 -0.61
C VAL A 139 -10.30 3.45 -1.46
N ILE A 140 -11.17 2.55 -0.99
CA ILE A 140 -12.44 2.29 -1.67
C ILE A 140 -13.31 3.56 -1.62
N ARG A 141 -13.97 3.89 -2.73
CA ARG A 141 -14.92 5.01 -2.83
C ARG A 141 -16.03 4.89 -1.81
N LYS A 142 -16.33 5.99 -1.11
CA LYS A 142 -17.36 6.01 -0.03
C LYS A 142 -18.71 5.45 -0.48
N ASP A 143 -19.14 5.73 -1.71
CA ASP A 143 -20.41 5.27 -2.25
C ASP A 143 -20.48 3.73 -2.35
N ARG A 144 -19.33 3.08 -2.58
CA ARG A 144 -19.18 1.62 -2.70
C ARG A 144 -18.95 0.91 -1.37
N ARG A 145 -18.54 1.64 -0.33
CA ARG A 145 -18.32 1.05 1.01
C ARG A 145 -19.61 0.55 1.65
N LYS A 146 -20.71 1.28 1.44
CA LYS A 146 -22.03 0.90 1.96
C LYS A 146 -22.50 -0.43 1.38
N GLU A 147 -22.27 -0.66 0.08
CA GLU A 147 -22.63 -1.91 -0.61
C GLU A 147 -21.85 -3.12 -0.07
N ARG A 148 -20.55 -2.96 0.23
CA ARG A 148 -19.73 -4.05 0.79
C ARG A 148 -20.02 -4.36 2.27
N THR A 149 -20.58 -3.41 3.02
CA THR A 149 -20.92 -3.61 4.43
C THR A 149 -22.32 -4.22 4.59
N ASP A 150 -23.22 -3.97 3.64
CA ASP A 150 -24.59 -4.49 3.62
C ASP A 150 -24.68 -5.97 3.18
N GLY A 151 -23.68 -6.46 2.44
CA GLY A 151 -23.63 -7.83 1.93
C GLY A 151 -23.19 -8.92 2.93
N SER A 152 -22.93 -8.61 4.20
CA SER A 152 -22.55 -9.61 5.23
C SER A 152 -23.73 -10.20 6.02
N HIS A 153 -24.96 -10.04 5.53
CA HIS A 153 -26.14 -10.74 6.06
C HIS A 153 -26.80 -11.58 4.96
N GLY A 154 -26.32 -12.83 4.81
CA GLY A 154 -26.90 -13.86 3.96
C GLY A 154 -26.39 -15.22 4.37
#